data_AF-A0A353VUN7-F1
#
_entry.id   AF-A0A353VUN7-F1
#
_cell.length_a   1.000
_cell.length_b   1.000
_cell.length_c   1.000
_cell.angle_alpha   90.00
_cell.angle_beta   90.00
_cell.angle_gamma   90.00
#
_symmetry.space_group_name_H-M   'P 1'
#
loop_
_entity.id
_entity.type
_entity.pdbx_description
1 polymer ?
#
loop_
_entity_poly.entity_id
_entity_poly.type
_entity_poly.pdbx_seq_one_letter_code
_entity_poly.pdbx_strand_id
1 'polypeptide(L)'
;MNFRLFFLILIFFATSAIANDALKKEFQKSLSRLSSDFEISDVKETPIKGIYQVTIGPDVIYMSRDGNYVLKGEILDIGNRRNLTE
;
A
#
# COMPACT_ATOMS: atom_id res chain seq x y z
N MET A 1 -23.05 -33.32 -0.74
CA MET A 1 -22.70 -31.92 -1.03
C MET A 1 -21.87 -31.40 0.13
N ASN A 2 -20.56 -31.29 -0.08
CA ASN A 2 -19.57 -31.52 0.97
C ASN A 2 -19.23 -30.22 1.71
N PHE A 3 -19.75 -30.05 2.93
CA PHE A 3 -19.51 -28.89 3.81
C PHE A 3 -18.01 -28.61 4.06
N ARG A 4 -17.16 -29.64 3.96
CA ARG A 4 -15.69 -29.55 4.06
C ARG A 4 -15.05 -28.64 3.00
N LEU A 5 -15.68 -28.49 1.83
CA LEU A 5 -15.12 -27.68 0.74
C LEU A 5 -15.34 -26.17 0.93
N PHE A 6 -16.35 -25.78 1.73
CA PHE A 6 -16.64 -24.37 2.01
C PHE A 6 -15.66 -23.75 3.02
N PHE A 7 -15.06 -24.57 3.89
CA PHE A 7 -14.14 -24.11 4.93
C PHE A 7 -12.75 -23.70 4.38
N LEU A 8 -12.37 -24.17 3.19
CA LEU A 8 -11.05 -23.88 2.60
C LEU A 8 -10.97 -22.50 1.93
N ILE A 9 -12.10 -21.94 1.50
CA ILE A 9 -12.15 -20.62 0.81
C ILE A 9 -12.07 -19.47 1.83
N LEU A 10 -12.46 -19.68 3.09
CA LEU A 10 -12.45 -18.64 4.11
C LEU A 10 -11.04 -18.29 4.62
N ILE A 11 -10.07 -19.20 4.46
CA ILE A 11 -8.68 -19.00 4.91
C ILE A 11 -7.90 -18.09 3.95
N PHE A 12 -8.29 -18.00 2.67
CA PHE A 12 -7.56 -17.20 1.68
C PHE A 12 -7.85 -15.69 1.75
N PHE A 13 -8.98 -15.29 2.34
CA PHE A 13 -9.32 -13.87 2.48
C PHE A 13 -8.60 -13.18 3.65
N ALA A 14 -8.29 -13.93 4.72
CA ALA A 14 -7.69 -13.37 5.93
C ALA A 14 -6.21 -12.96 5.79
N THR A 15 -5.50 -13.50 4.80
CA THR A 15 -4.05 -13.22 4.61
C THR A 15 -3.76 -11.86 3.97
N SER A 16 -4.71 -11.32 3.19
CA SER A 16 -4.52 -10.04 2.50
C SER A 16 -4.49 -8.83 3.46
N ALA A 17 -5.31 -8.87 4.52
CA ALA A 17 -5.38 -7.79 5.51
C ALA A 17 -4.13 -7.72 6.39
N ILE A 18 -3.59 -8.87 6.82
CA ILE A 18 -2.43 -8.92 7.73
C ILE A 18 -1.15 -8.41 7.04
N ALA A 19 -1.00 -8.70 5.74
CA ALA A 19 0.15 -8.25 4.97
C ALA A 19 0.21 -6.71 4.87
N ASN A 20 -0.95 -6.06 4.76
CA ASN A 20 -1.00 -4.60 4.63
C ASN A 20 -0.64 -3.90 5.95
N ASP A 21 -1.10 -4.41 7.09
CA ASP A 21 -0.77 -3.86 8.40
C ASP A 21 0.74 -3.95 8.72
N ALA A 22 1.39 -5.05 8.32
CA ALA A 22 2.82 -5.20 8.51
C ALA A 22 3.61 -4.20 7.66
N LEU A 23 3.23 -4.04 6.39
CA LEU A 23 3.86 -3.09 5.46
C LEU A 23 3.66 -1.64 5.93
N LYS A 24 2.46 -1.30 6.37
CA LYS A 24 2.14 0.01 6.94
C LYS A 24 3.07 0.35 8.10
N LYS A 25 3.31 -0.58 9.03
CA LYS A 25 4.25 -0.38 10.15
C LYS A 25 5.70 -0.18 9.68
N GLU A 26 6.14 -0.94 8.68
CA GLU A 26 7.47 -0.82 8.07
C GLU A 26 7.68 0.56 7.44
N PHE A 27 6.69 1.02 6.67
CA PHE A 27 6.72 2.35 6.05
C PHE A 27 6.62 3.47 7.08
N GLN A 28 5.77 3.31 8.10
CA GLN A 28 5.64 4.29 9.19
C GLN A 28 6.98 4.49 9.90
N LYS A 29 7.71 3.40 10.17
CA LYS A 29 9.06 3.44 10.75
C LYS A 29 10.08 4.12 9.84
N SER A 30 9.94 3.93 8.52
CA SER A 30 10.85 4.53 7.55
C SER A 30 10.61 6.03 7.44
N LEU A 31 9.34 6.44 7.42
CA LEU A 31 8.88 7.82 7.27
C LEU A 31 9.14 8.67 8.52
N SER A 32 9.06 8.06 9.71
CA SER A 32 9.40 8.72 10.98
C SER A 32 10.85 9.16 11.09
N ARG A 33 11.75 8.63 10.24
CA ARG A 33 13.14 9.11 10.10
C ARG A 33 13.20 10.51 9.47
N LEU A 34 12.19 10.91 8.70
CA LEU A 34 12.08 12.22 8.09
C LEU A 34 11.32 13.21 8.99
N SER A 35 10.17 12.80 9.51
CA SER A 35 9.41 13.55 10.53
C SER A 35 8.45 12.63 11.27
N SER A 36 8.28 12.84 12.57
CA SER A 36 7.30 12.14 13.41
C SER A 36 5.86 12.50 13.11
N ASP A 37 5.63 13.62 12.42
CA ASP A 37 4.28 14.17 12.18
C ASP A 37 3.51 13.44 11.07
N PHE A 38 4.21 12.60 10.29
CA PHE A 38 3.57 11.83 9.24
C PHE A 38 2.89 10.59 9.82
N GLU A 39 1.57 10.51 9.71
CA GLU A 39 0.80 9.31 10.04
C GLU A 39 0.23 8.68 8.78
N ILE A 40 0.63 7.43 8.52
CA ILE A 40 0.12 6.67 7.39
C ILE A 40 -1.32 6.22 7.70
N SER A 41 -2.26 6.60 6.85
CA SER A 41 -3.65 6.15 6.90
C SER A 41 -3.80 4.81 6.17
N ASP A 42 -3.22 4.70 4.98
CA ASP A 42 -3.38 3.55 4.09
C ASP A 42 -2.14 3.31 3.21
N VAL A 43 -1.95 2.06 2.79
CA VAL A 43 -0.90 1.64 1.85
C VAL A 43 -1.51 0.75 0.77
N LYS A 44 -1.21 1.06 -0.49
CA LYS A 44 -1.67 0.31 -1.65
C LYS A 44 -0.54 0.03 -2.63
N GLU A 45 -0.58 -1.13 -3.25
CA GLU A 45 0.31 -1.45 -4.36
C GLU A 45 -0.07 -0.65 -5.60
N THR A 46 0.93 -0.12 -6.30
CA THR A 46 0.73 0.45 -7.63
C THR A 46 1.02 -0.59 -8.71
N PRO A 47 0.58 -0.39 -9.97
CA PRO A 47 1.02 -1.21 -11.10
C PRO A 47 2.53 -1.14 -11.36
N ILE A 48 3.23 -0.15 -10.80
CA ILE A 48 4.68 -0.02 -10.93
C ILE A 48 5.34 -0.87 -9.83
N LYS A 49 6.02 -1.94 -10.26
CA LYS A 49 6.68 -2.88 -9.33
C LYS A 49 7.65 -2.15 -8.39
N GLY A 50 7.47 -2.38 -7.10
CA GLY A 50 8.32 -1.81 -6.06
C GLY A 50 7.96 -0.38 -5.66
N ILE A 51 6.91 0.21 -6.24
CA ILE A 51 6.36 1.50 -5.85
C ILE A 51 4.99 1.30 -5.22
N TYR A 52 4.80 1.91 -4.06
CA TYR A 52 3.59 1.83 -3.26
C TYR A 52 3.00 3.23 -3.11
N GLN A 53 1.68 3.30 -3.18
CA GLN A 53 0.93 4.49 -2.81
C GLN A 53 0.73 4.48 -1.30
N VAL A 54 1.06 5.59 -0.67
CA VAL A 54 0.97 5.78 0.78
C VAL A 54 0.14 7.03 1.02
N THR A 55 -0.96 6.87 1.74
CA THR A 55 -1.82 7.99 2.13
C THR A 55 -1.39 8.48 3.50
N ILE A 56 -1.15 9.78 3.63
CA ILE A 56 -0.75 10.44 4.88
C ILE A 56 -1.72 11.61 5.12
N GLY A 57 -2.64 11.43 6.06
CA GLY A 57 -3.71 12.39 6.26
C GLY A 57 -4.50 12.62 4.95
N PRO A 58 -4.56 13.86 4.42
CA PRO A 58 -5.22 14.17 3.14
C PRO A 58 -4.31 13.98 1.90
N ASP A 59 -3.01 13.80 2.09
CA ASP A 59 -2.03 13.74 1.00
C ASP A 59 -1.78 12.30 0.55
N VAL A 60 -1.49 12.14 -0.75
CA VAL A 60 -0.98 10.88 -1.33
C VAL A 60 0.47 11.08 -1.74
N ILE A 61 1.33 10.18 -1.29
CA ILE A 61 2.73 10.08 -1.72
C ILE A 61 3.02 8.69 -2.26
N TYR A 62 4.17 8.53 -2.90
CA TYR A 62 4.64 7.24 -3.36
C TYR A 62 5.96 6.89 -2.69
N MET A 63 6.10 5.64 -2.25
CA MET A 63 7.31 5.13 -1.59
C MET A 63 7.86 3.92 -2.34
N SER A 64 9.18 3.83 -2.38
CA SER A 64 9.87 2.60 -2.78
C SER A 64 9.65 1.50 -1.72
N ARG A 65 9.65 0.23 -2.15
CA ARG A 65 9.44 -0.94 -1.26
C ARG A 65 10.40 -0.97 -0.08
N ASP A 66 11.63 -0.51 -0.27
CA ASP A 66 12.67 -0.47 0.77
C ASP A 66 12.51 0.72 1.74
N GLY A 67 11.52 1.60 1.52
CA GLY A 67 11.20 2.74 2.37
C GLY A 67 12.25 3.85 2.37
N ASN A 68 13.19 3.86 1.42
CA ASN A 68 14.28 4.84 1.39
C ASN A 68 14.02 6.03 0.48
N TYR A 69 13.05 5.94 -0.42
CA TYR A 69 12.73 7.01 -1.38
C TYR A 69 11.24 7.35 -1.33
N VAL A 70 10.95 8.65 -1.39
CA VAL A 70 9.61 9.21 -1.48
C VAL A 70 9.51 10.06 -2.74
N LEU A 71 8.42 9.89 -3.47
CA LEU A 71 8.05 10.69 -4.63
C LEU A 71 6.75 11.42 -4.28
N LYS A 72 6.70 12.73 -4.55
CA LYS A 72 5.52 13.57 -4.36
C LYS A 72 5.06 14.11 -5.70
N GLY A 73 3.77 13.96 -6.01
CA GLY A 73 3.17 14.35 -7.28
C GLY A 73 2.17 13.31 -7.75
N GLU A 74 1.90 13.31 -9.05
CA GLU A 74 0.93 12.41 -9.68
C GLU A 74 1.65 11.30 -10.46
N ILE A 75 1.02 10.13 -10.56
CA ILE A 75 1.47 9.07 -11.46
C ILE A 75 0.42 8.87 -12.56
N LEU A 76 0.80 9.21 -13.78
CA LEU A 76 -0.04 9.03 -14.96
C LEU A 76 0.30 7.70 -15.64
N ASP A 77 -0.67 6.79 -15.70
CA ASP A 77 -0.58 5.55 -16.46
C ASP A 77 -0.95 5.83 -17.92
N ILE A 78 0.07 6.05 -18.75
CA ILE A 78 -0.07 6.35 -20.18
C ILE A 78 -0.65 5.15 -20.96
N GLY A 79 -0.35 3.92 -20.52
CA GLY A 79 -0.81 2.70 -21.17
C GLY A 79 -2.32 2.52 -21.06
N ASN A 80 -2.85 2.77 -19.86
CA ASN A 80 -4.29 2.66 -19.58
C ASN A 80 -5.02 4.02 -19.60
N ARG A 81 -4.32 5.11 -19.89
CA ARG A 81 -4.83 6.49 -19.96
C ARG A 81 -5.60 6.92 -18.70
N ARG A 82 -5.01 6.70 -17.53
CA ARG A 82 -5.61 7.07 -16.23
C ARG A 82 -4.60 7.71 -15.29
N ASN A 83 -5.09 8.53 -14.37
CA ASN A 83 -4.32 9.01 -13.23
C ASN A 83 -4.41 7.98 -12.10
N LEU A 84 -3.29 7.54 -11.53
CA LEU A 84 -3.27 6.60 -10.41
C LEU A 84 -3.43 7.31 -9.05
N THR A 85 -3.37 8.64 -9.03
CA THR A 85 -3.52 9.45 -7.82
C THR A 85 -4.98 9.84 -7.55
N GLU A 86 -5.83 9.81 -8.58
CA GLU A 86 -7.26 10.19 -8.55
C GLU A 86 -8.21 9.01 -8.30
#